data_AF-A0A9W3WZR4-F1
#
_entry.id   AF-A0A9W3WZR4-F1
#
_cell.length_a   1.000
_cell.length_b   1.000
_cell.length_c   1.000
_cell.angle_alpha   90.00
_cell.angle_beta   90.00
_cell.angle_gamma   90.00
#
_symmetry.space_group_name_H-M   'P 1'
#
loop_
_entity.id
_entity.type
_entity.pdbx_description
1 polymer ?
#
loop_
_entity_poly.entity_id
_entity_poly.type
_entity_poly.pdbx_seq_one_letter_code
_entity_poly.pdbx_strand_id
1 'polypeptide(L)' 'MELIIENCAHPMYREQLRAYYEEAKIRGGQTPHILEKAFSWHTNYAKNGTMLEAVVETV' A
#
# COMPACT_ATOMS: atom_id res chain seq x y z
N MET A 1 2.22 -11.79 4.73
CA MET A 1 2.62 -10.46 4.24
C MET A 1 3.27 -9.61 5.34
N GLU A 2 2.79 -9.70 6.59
CA GLU A 2 3.24 -8.89 7.73
C GLU A 2 4.76 -8.83 7.93
N LEU A 3 5.47 -9.96 7.87
CA LEU A 3 6.93 -9.96 8.06
C LEU A 3 7.68 -9.13 7.01
N ILE A 4 7.22 -9.09 5.76
CA ILE A 4 7.83 -8.29 4.70
C ILE A 4 7.60 -6.80 4.97
N ILE A 5 6.37 -6.44 5.36
CA ILE A 5 6.00 -5.05 5.67
C ILE A 5 6.84 -4.53 6.84
N GLU A 6 6.99 -5.32 7.90
CA GLU A 6 7.71 -4.88 9.10
C GLU A 6 9.22 -4.84 8.90
N ASN A 7 9.80 -5.90 8.33
CA ASN A 7 11.25 -6.08 8.33
C ASN A 7 11.95 -5.59 7.07
N CYS A 8 11.24 -5.45 5.95
CA CYS A 8 11.87 -5.18 4.65
C CYS A 8 11.39 -3.89 3.99
N ALA A 9 10.14 -3.48 4.22
CA ALA A 9 9.63 -2.26 3.61
C ALA A 9 10.36 -1.03 4.15
N HIS A 10 10.72 -0.12 3.24
CA HIS A 10 11.30 1.17 3.59
C HIS A 10 10.32 1.97 4.47
N PRO A 11 10.78 2.68 5.52
CA PRO A 11 9.90 3.36 6.47
C PRO A 11 8.84 4.26 5.82
N MET A 12 9.21 4.99 4.76
CA MET A 12 8.28 5.85 4.01
C MET A 12 7.08 5.12 3.39
N TYR A 13 7.22 3.84 3.05
CA TYR A 13 6.16 3.06 2.38
C TYR A 13 5.47 2.06 3.31
N ARG A 14 5.99 1.84 4.52
CA ARG A 14 5.49 0.82 5.45
C ARG A 14 4.03 1.06 5.83
N GLU A 15 3.68 2.31 6.11
CA GLU A 15 2.31 2.68 6.49
C GLU A 15 1.33 2.50 5.32
N GLN A 16 1.69 2.95 4.13
CA GLN A 16 0.89 2.76 2.90
C GLN A 16 0.65 1.27 2.59
N LEU A 17 1.69 0.43 2.73
CA LEU A 17 1.59 -1.04 2.62
C LEU A 17 0.69 -1.65 3.69
N ARG A 18 0.80 -1.19 4.93
CA ARG A 18 -0.01 -1.67 6.04
C ARG A 18 -1.49 -1.37 5.79
N ALA A 19 -1.81 -0.14 5.38
CA ALA A 19 -3.17 0.28 5.08
C ALA A 19 -3.81 -0.59 3.97
N TYR A 20 -3.10 -0.81 2.86
CA TYR A 20 -3.57 -1.68 1.78
C TYR A 20 -3.82 -3.12 2.27
N TYR A 21 -2.89 -3.69 3.05
CA TYR A 21 -3.00 -5.07 3.53
C TYR A 21 -4.14 -5.26 4.54
N GLU A 22 -4.35 -4.31 5.45
CA GLU A 22 -5.45 -4.37 6.42
C GLU A 22 -6.82 -4.24 5.73
N GLU A 23 -6.96 -3.34 4.74
CA GLU A 23 -8.18 -3.28 3.93
C GLU A 23 -8.39 -4.57 3.13
N ALA A 24 -7.32 -5.16 2.57
CA ALA A 24 -7.40 -6.41 1.83
C ALA A 24 -7.84 -7.58 2.73
N LYS A 25 -7.36 -7.65 3.98
CA LYS A 25 -7.74 -8.68 4.96
C LYS A 25 -9.24 -8.74 5.22
N ILE A 26 -9.93 -7.60 5.20
CA ILE A 26 -11.40 -7.54 5.37
C ILE A 26 -12.11 -8.30 4.24
N ARG A 27 -11.56 -8.30 3.01
CA ARG A 27 -12.11 -9.05 1.87
C ARG A 27 -11.81 -10.56 1.95
N GLY A 28 -10.86 -10.97 2.79
CA GLY A 28 -10.49 -12.36 3.01
C GLY A 28 -9.67 -12.99 1.88
N GLY A 29 -9.64 -14.33 1.86
CA GLY A 29 -8.89 -15.14 0.90
C GLY A 29 -7.52 -15.62 1.40
N GLN A 30 -6.97 -16.64 0.74
CA GLN A 30 -5.63 -17.19 1.06
C GLN A 30 -4.52 -16.14 0.86
N THR A 31 -4.71 -15.23 -0.10
CA THR A 31 -3.79 -14.13 -0.38
C THR A 31 -4.61 -12.86 -0.58
N PRO A 32 -4.93 -12.13 0.50
CA PRO A 32 -5.86 -11.00 0.44
C PRO A 32 -5.35 -9.90 -0.50
N HIS A 33 -6.22 -9.44 -1.40
CA HIS A 33 -5.92 -8.38 -2.37
C HIS A 33 -7.13 -7.48 -2.62
N ILE A 34 -6.85 -6.25 -3.04
CA ILE A 34 -7.84 -5.31 -3.57
C ILE A 34 -7.48 -5.07 -5.04
N LEU A 35 -8.12 -5.81 -5.95
CA LEU A 35 -7.73 -5.83 -7.36
C LEU A 35 -7.84 -4.45 -8.02
N GLU A 36 -8.78 -3.62 -7.57
CA GLU A 36 -8.98 -2.26 -8.05
C GLU A 36 -7.83 -1.32 -7.68
N LYS A 37 -7.05 -1.67 -6.64
CA LYS A 37 -5.94 -0.87 -6.11
C LYS A 37 -4.56 -1.52 -6.30
N ALA A 38 -4.50 -2.78 -6.72
CA ALA A 38 -3.25 -3.55 -6.77
C ALA A 38 -2.13 -2.86 -7.59
N PHE A 39 -2.49 -2.11 -8.63
CA PHE A 39 -1.55 -1.38 -9.49
C PHE A 39 -1.61 0.15 -9.33
N SER A 40 -2.28 0.66 -8.28
CA SER A 40 -2.49 2.11 -8.10
C SER A 40 -1.16 2.85 -7.93
N TRP A 41 -0.20 2.29 -7.19
CA TRP A 41 1.08 2.96 -6.92
C TRP A 41 1.96 3.05 -8.17
N HIS A 42 1.95 2.02 -9.00
CA HIS A 42 2.59 2.04 -10.32
C HIS A 42 1.94 3.11 -11.22
N THR A 43 0.60 3.21 -11.18
CA THR A 43 -0.14 4.23 -11.91
C THR A 43 0.18 5.64 -11.38
N ASN A 44 0.34 5.80 -10.06
CA ASN A 44 0.75 7.05 -9.43
C ASN A 44 2.15 7.48 -9.89
N TYR A 45 3.09 6.54 -9.92
CA TYR A 45 4.44 6.78 -10.40
C TYR A 45 4.45 7.23 -11.86
N ALA A 46 3.68 6.56 -12.72
CA ALA A 46 3.56 6.93 -14.13
C ALA A 46 2.99 8.35 -14.34
N LYS A 47 2.12 8.83 -13.44
CA LYS A 47 1.48 10.16 -13.54
C LYS A 47 2.28 11.27 -12.86
N ASN A 48 2.83 10.98 -11.69
CA ASN A 48 3.34 11.99 -10.75
C ASN A 48 4.83 11.80 -10.43
N GLY A 49 5.48 10.78 -10.99
CA GLY A 49 6.91 10.49 -10.77
C GLY A 49 7.22 9.88 -9.40
N THR A 50 6.22 9.54 -8.59
CA THR A 50 6.37 8.95 -7.26
C THR A 50 5.33 7.85 -6.99
N MET A 51 5.72 6.79 -6.28
CA MET A 51 4.79 5.77 -5.77
C MET A 51 4.16 6.15 -4.43
N LEU A 52 4.78 7.09 -3.72
CA LEU A 52 4.30 7.53 -2.41
C LEU A 52 2.97 8.26 -2.61
N GLU A 53 1.95 7.81 -1.90
CA GLU A 53 0.68 8.52 -1.81
C GLU A 53 0.93 9.82 -1.01
N ALA A 54 0.40 10.94 -1.51
CA ALA A 54 0.52 12.19 -0.79
C ALA A 54 -0.21 12.06 0.55
N VAL A 55 0.55 12.10 1.65
CA VAL A 55 -0.02 12.15 2.98
C VAL A 55 -0.69 13.50 3.11
N VAL A 56 -2.03 13.52 3.10
CA VAL A 56 -2.77 14.71 3.49
C VAL A 56 -2.59 14.81 5.01
N GLU A 57 -1.62 15.61 5.45
CA GLU A 57 -1.57 16.05 6.85
C GLU A 57 -2.88 16.78 7.15
N THR A 58 -3.78 16.10 7.84
CA THR A 58 -4.92 16.75 8.47
C THR A 58 -4.38 17.57 9.63
N VAL A 59 -4.27 18.88 9.40
CA VAL A 59 -3.99 19.90 10.42
C VAL A 59 -5.10 19.92 11.46
#